data_AF-A0A455BQK8-F1
#
_entry.id   AF-A0A455BQK8-F1
#
_cell.length_a   1.000
_cell.length_b   1.000
_cell.length_c   1.000
_cell.angle_alpha   90.00
_cell.angle_beta   90.00
_cell.angle_gamma   90.00
#
_symmetry.space_group_name_H-M   'P 1'
#
loop_
_entity.id
_entity.type
_entity.pdbx_description
1 polymer ?
#
loop_
_entity_poly.entity_id
_entity_poly.type
_entity_poly.pdbx_seq_one_letter_code
_entity_poly.pdbx_strand_id
1 'polypeptide(L)'
;MATTFRASEHQHIRYNPLQDEWVLVSAHRMKRPWQGQVEPPLLTTVPRHDPHNPLCPGATRANGEVNPHYEGTFLFDNDFPALQPDAPSPGSSDHPLFQAEAARGVCKVMCFHPWSDVTLPLMSVPEIRAVVDAWASVTEELGAQYPWVQIFENKGAMMGCSNPHPHCQVWASSFLPDVAQREERSQRAYQSQHGEPLLMEYGRQELLRKDRLVLTSEHWLVLVPFWAVWPFQTLLLPRRHVLRLPELTLAERDDLASIMKKLLTKYDNLFETSFPYSMGWHGAPMGSEAGANWDHWQLHAHYYPPLLRSATVRKFMVGYEMLAQAQRDLTPEQVWTWSTLGPWVPFSLLFPQGIPIIMTLRIPATWVFLGTQELTPSSSGYSSGRSHQPPHPTCSPPVSSVS
;
A
#
# COMPACT_ATOMS: atom_id res chain seq x y z
N MET A 1 12.57 18.80 38.15
CA MET A 1 11.89 17.49 38.07
C MET A 1 12.30 16.83 36.76
N ALA A 2 12.51 15.51 36.72
CA ALA A 2 12.74 14.83 35.45
C ALA A 2 11.43 14.78 34.64
N THR A 3 11.49 15.10 33.36
CA THR A 3 10.33 15.02 32.45
C THR A 3 10.01 13.57 32.13
N THR A 4 8.82 13.11 32.50
CA THR A 4 8.33 11.76 32.20
C THR A 4 8.26 11.51 30.69
N PHE A 5 8.70 10.33 30.25
CA PHE A 5 8.61 9.95 28.83
C PHE A 5 7.15 9.79 28.36
N ARG A 6 6.83 10.33 27.18
CA ARG A 6 5.52 10.19 26.53
C ARG A 6 5.71 9.83 25.06
N ALA A 7 5.32 8.63 24.66
CA ALA A 7 5.52 8.12 23.30
C ALA A 7 4.77 8.90 22.21
N SER A 8 3.70 9.63 22.57
CA SER A 8 2.95 10.52 21.69
C SER A 8 3.66 11.86 21.42
N GLU A 9 4.80 12.11 22.06
CA GLU A 9 5.52 13.39 22.02
C GLU A 9 7.01 13.16 21.74
N HIS A 10 7.69 12.42 22.61
CA HIS A 10 9.13 12.22 22.54
C HIS A 10 9.55 11.18 21.49
N GLN A 11 10.67 11.45 20.84
CA GLN A 11 11.30 10.55 19.89
C GLN A 11 11.74 9.25 20.57
N HIS A 12 11.57 8.14 19.88
CA HIS A 12 11.99 6.82 20.34
C HIS A 12 12.17 5.88 19.13
N ILE A 13 12.85 4.75 19.34
CA ILE A 13 12.95 3.68 18.34
C ILE A 13 12.04 2.51 18.73
N ARG A 14 11.47 1.82 17.75
CA ARG A 14 10.67 0.61 17.91
C ARG A 14 11.28 -0.52 17.08
N TYR A 15 11.33 -1.72 17.64
CA TYR A 15 11.90 -2.90 16.99
C TYR A 15 10.83 -3.66 16.19
N ASN A 16 11.19 -4.08 14.99
CA ASN A 16 10.45 -5.01 14.14
C ASN A 16 11.00 -6.43 14.36
N PRO A 17 10.34 -7.29 15.17
CA PRO A 17 10.83 -8.63 15.45
C PRO A 17 10.71 -9.58 14.26
N LEU A 18 9.90 -9.24 13.25
CA LEU A 18 9.69 -10.07 12.06
C LEU A 18 10.81 -9.88 11.02
N GLN A 19 11.34 -8.66 10.85
CA GLN A 19 12.39 -8.38 9.86
C GLN A 19 13.75 -7.96 10.47
N ASP A 20 13.89 -7.95 11.79
CA ASP A 20 15.15 -7.69 12.52
C ASP A 20 15.71 -6.28 12.24
N GLU A 21 14.85 -5.26 12.41
CA GLU A 21 15.15 -3.86 12.10
C GLU A 21 14.54 -2.89 13.13
N TRP A 22 14.98 -1.62 13.10
CA TRP A 22 14.49 -0.56 13.99
C TRP A 22 13.87 0.61 13.22
N VAL A 23 12.78 1.16 13.77
CA VAL A 23 12.04 2.29 13.19
C VAL A 23 12.07 3.49 14.14
N LEU A 24 12.50 4.65 13.64
CA LEU A 24 12.47 5.92 14.37
C LEU A 24 11.06 6.52 14.38
N VAL A 25 10.48 6.66 15.56
CA VAL A 25 9.18 7.33 15.75
C VAL A 25 9.41 8.76 16.23
N SER A 26 8.82 9.73 15.53
CA SER A 26 8.97 11.16 15.82
C SER A 26 7.62 11.89 15.75
N ALA A 27 6.75 11.61 16.74
CA ALA A 27 5.32 11.98 16.77
C ALA A 27 5.01 13.48 16.58
N HIS A 28 5.98 14.37 16.82
CA HIS A 28 5.81 15.81 16.60
C HIS A 28 5.93 16.27 15.14
N ARG A 29 6.52 15.48 14.22
CA ARG A 29 6.85 15.96 12.86
C ARG A 29 5.65 16.31 11.99
N MET A 30 4.46 15.78 12.29
CA MET A 30 3.20 16.19 11.66
C MET A 30 2.90 17.69 11.78
N LYS A 31 3.39 18.36 12.82
CA LYS A 31 3.21 19.81 13.01
C LYS A 31 4.08 20.66 12.06
N ARG A 32 5.03 20.07 11.33
CA ARG A 32 5.83 20.80 10.33
C ARG A 32 4.93 21.22 9.16
N PRO A 33 4.93 22.51 8.75
CA PRO A 33 4.24 22.96 7.55
C PRO A 33 4.71 22.18 6.33
N TRP A 34 3.77 21.70 5.51
CA TRP A 34 4.09 21.06 4.23
C TRP A 34 4.06 22.11 3.12
N GLN A 35 5.17 22.22 2.40
CA GLN A 35 5.34 23.07 1.20
C GLN A 35 5.92 22.26 0.04
N GLY A 36 5.88 20.92 0.14
CA GLY A 36 6.39 20.01 -0.89
C GLY A 36 5.34 19.66 -1.94
N GLN A 37 5.63 18.62 -2.73
CA GLN A 37 4.75 18.12 -3.77
C GLN A 37 3.32 17.86 -3.26
N VAL A 38 2.35 18.23 -4.10
CA VAL A 38 0.93 17.93 -3.93
C VAL A 38 0.53 17.16 -5.17
N GLU A 39 0.12 15.91 -4.99
CA GLU A 39 -0.24 15.02 -6.09
C GLU A 39 -1.56 15.48 -6.73
N PRO A 40 -1.74 15.32 -8.06
CA PRO A 40 -3.00 15.66 -8.70
C PRO A 40 -4.12 14.74 -8.19
N PRO A 41 -5.37 15.24 -8.05
CA PRO A 41 -6.49 14.40 -7.67
C PRO A 41 -6.74 13.32 -8.75
N LEU A 42 -7.13 12.12 -8.32
CA LEU A 42 -7.45 10.98 -9.18
C LEU A 42 -8.75 11.23 -9.97
N LEU A 43 -8.65 12.02 -11.04
CA LEU A 43 -9.76 12.47 -11.90
C LEU A 43 -9.56 11.99 -13.34
N THR A 44 -9.48 10.67 -13.52
CA THR A 44 -9.63 10.02 -14.82
C THR A 44 -10.72 8.97 -14.71
N THR A 45 -11.83 9.17 -15.41
CA THR A 45 -12.88 8.15 -15.58
C THR A 45 -12.30 6.99 -16.37
N VAL A 46 -12.06 5.85 -15.71
CA VAL A 46 -11.61 4.63 -16.38
C VAL A 46 -12.81 4.03 -17.13
N PRO A 47 -12.71 3.77 -18.44
CA PRO A 47 -13.78 3.09 -19.16
C PRO A 47 -13.91 1.64 -18.68
N ARG A 48 -15.13 1.15 -18.50
CA ARG A 48 -15.41 -0.23 -18.06
C ARG A 48 -14.69 -1.28 -18.90
N HIS A 49 -14.74 -1.11 -20.21
CA HIS A 49 -14.04 -1.92 -21.19
C HIS A 49 -13.32 -0.98 -22.16
N ASP A 50 -12.09 -1.33 -22.50
CA ASP A 50 -11.29 -0.67 -23.52
C ASP A 50 -10.60 -1.77 -24.34
N PRO A 51 -10.88 -1.90 -25.65
CA PRO A 51 -10.26 -2.92 -26.49
C PRO A 51 -8.75 -2.71 -26.70
N HIS A 52 -8.22 -1.54 -26.37
CA HIS A 52 -6.78 -1.23 -26.41
C HIS A 52 -6.07 -1.48 -25.07
N ASN A 53 -6.80 -1.76 -23.99
CA ASN A 53 -6.20 -2.16 -22.73
C ASN A 53 -5.88 -3.67 -22.76
N PRO A 54 -4.59 -4.08 -22.73
CA PRO A 54 -4.19 -5.49 -22.88
C PRO A 54 -4.59 -6.40 -21.71
N LEU A 55 -5.24 -5.86 -20.66
CA LEU A 55 -5.82 -6.65 -19.56
C LEU A 55 -7.32 -6.93 -19.74
N CYS A 56 -8.01 -6.22 -20.64
CA CYS A 56 -9.44 -6.41 -20.88
C CYS A 56 -9.76 -7.76 -21.56
N PRO A 57 -10.96 -8.33 -21.33
CA PRO A 57 -11.45 -9.49 -22.09
C PRO A 57 -11.54 -9.18 -23.59
N GLY A 58 -11.06 -10.08 -24.44
CA GLY A 58 -11.05 -9.90 -25.91
C GLY A 58 -10.03 -8.90 -26.46
N ALA A 59 -9.20 -8.26 -25.62
CA ALA A 59 -8.12 -7.41 -26.08
C ALA A 59 -6.89 -8.23 -26.52
N THR A 60 -6.10 -7.68 -27.45
CA THR A 60 -4.83 -8.26 -27.88
C THR A 60 -3.69 -7.77 -26.98
N ARG A 61 -2.85 -8.69 -26.48
CA ARG A 61 -1.69 -8.35 -25.65
C ARG A 61 -0.44 -8.05 -26.49
N ALA A 62 0.68 -7.72 -25.82
CA ALA A 62 1.91 -7.32 -26.50
C ALA A 62 2.58 -8.48 -27.27
N ASN A 63 2.36 -9.72 -26.84
CA ASN A 63 2.79 -10.93 -27.54
C ASN A 63 1.91 -11.31 -28.76
N GLY A 64 0.81 -10.58 -29.01
CA GLY A 64 -0.15 -10.85 -30.09
C GLY A 64 -1.25 -11.86 -29.75
N GLU A 65 -1.27 -12.44 -28.56
CA GLU A 65 -2.38 -13.29 -28.10
C GLU A 65 -3.62 -12.45 -27.76
N VAL A 66 -4.80 -13.03 -27.97
CA VAL A 66 -6.08 -12.41 -27.62
C VAL A 66 -6.56 -12.98 -26.30
N ASN A 67 -6.86 -12.11 -25.34
CA ASN A 67 -7.43 -12.53 -24.06
C ASN A 67 -8.80 -13.18 -24.27
N PRO A 68 -9.13 -14.27 -23.54
CA PRO A 68 -10.46 -14.84 -23.59
C PRO A 68 -11.52 -13.83 -23.14
N HIS A 69 -12.79 -14.09 -23.48
CA HIS A 69 -13.93 -13.38 -22.90
C HIS A 69 -14.19 -13.92 -21.49
N TYR A 70 -13.27 -13.66 -20.56
CA TYR A 70 -13.36 -14.12 -19.17
C TYR A 70 -14.41 -13.31 -18.39
N GLU A 71 -15.08 -13.96 -17.44
CA GLU A 71 -16.15 -13.35 -16.62
C GLU A 71 -15.76 -13.12 -15.15
N GLY A 72 -14.61 -13.65 -14.71
CA GLY A 72 -14.11 -13.54 -13.34
C GLY A 72 -12.63 -13.15 -13.29
N THR A 73 -11.82 -13.93 -12.57
CA THR A 73 -10.36 -13.79 -12.60
C THR A 73 -9.76 -14.33 -13.90
N PHE A 74 -8.66 -13.75 -14.37
CA PHE A 74 -7.90 -14.25 -15.51
C PHE A 74 -6.39 -14.20 -15.23
N LEU A 75 -5.73 -15.35 -15.33
CA LEU A 75 -4.31 -15.55 -15.05
C LEU A 75 -3.57 -15.87 -16.34
N PHE A 76 -2.48 -15.17 -16.62
CA PHE A 76 -1.63 -15.41 -17.78
C PHE A 76 -0.15 -15.08 -17.48
N ASP A 77 0.77 -15.62 -18.27
CA ASP A 77 2.20 -15.31 -18.14
C ASP A 77 2.48 -13.88 -18.61
N ASN A 78 3.29 -13.15 -17.84
CA ASN A 78 3.58 -11.74 -18.13
C ASN A 78 4.41 -11.64 -19.42
N ASP A 79 3.92 -10.90 -20.42
CA ASP A 79 4.60 -10.67 -21.70
C ASP A 79 6.01 -10.04 -21.54
N PHE A 80 6.29 -9.39 -20.40
CA PHE A 80 7.57 -8.79 -20.05
C PHE A 80 8.05 -9.31 -18.67
N PRO A 81 8.45 -10.58 -18.56
CA PRO A 81 8.67 -11.23 -17.27
C PRO A 81 10.03 -10.86 -16.68
N ALA A 82 10.06 -10.60 -15.37
CA ALA A 82 11.29 -10.32 -14.62
C ALA A 82 12.12 -11.60 -14.33
N LEU A 83 11.49 -12.76 -14.39
CA LEU A 83 12.10 -14.08 -14.21
C LEU A 83 11.62 -15.01 -15.34
N GLN A 84 12.54 -15.81 -15.87
CA GLN A 84 12.27 -16.84 -16.89
C GLN A 84 12.69 -18.22 -16.34
N PRO A 85 11.99 -19.31 -16.68
CA PRO A 85 12.22 -20.62 -16.06
C PRO A 85 13.52 -21.27 -16.54
N ASP A 86 13.94 -20.96 -17.76
CA ASP A 86 15.07 -21.52 -18.49
C ASP A 86 16.33 -20.61 -18.48
N ALA A 87 16.32 -19.52 -17.70
CA ALA A 87 17.44 -18.58 -17.62
C ALA A 87 18.78 -19.31 -17.34
N PRO A 88 19.84 -19.00 -18.09
CA PRO A 88 21.14 -19.67 -17.92
C PRO A 88 21.74 -19.36 -16.56
N SER A 89 22.52 -20.29 -16.01
CA SER A 89 23.29 -20.04 -14.78
C SER A 89 24.45 -19.08 -15.09
N PRO A 90 24.74 -18.08 -14.22
CA PRO A 90 25.92 -17.22 -14.38
C PRO A 90 27.25 -17.95 -14.11
N GLY A 91 27.20 -19.19 -13.62
CA GLY A 91 28.37 -19.97 -13.24
C GLY A 91 28.74 -19.79 -11.77
N SER A 92 29.87 -20.38 -11.35
CA SER A 92 30.43 -20.20 -10.01
C SER A 92 31.17 -18.87 -9.90
N SER A 93 30.89 -18.11 -8.85
CA SER A 93 31.67 -16.91 -8.52
C SER A 93 33.06 -17.28 -7.99
N ASP A 94 34.10 -16.57 -8.41
CA ASP A 94 35.50 -16.83 -8.05
C ASP A 94 36.03 -15.93 -6.90
N HIS A 95 35.29 -14.89 -6.53
CA HIS A 95 35.73 -13.89 -5.57
C HIS A 95 34.63 -13.48 -4.55
N PRO A 96 34.92 -13.39 -3.23
CA PRO A 96 33.91 -13.09 -2.20
C PRO A 96 33.17 -11.75 -2.35
N LEU A 97 33.74 -10.76 -3.05
CA LEU A 97 33.10 -9.47 -3.31
C LEU A 97 32.28 -9.41 -4.62
N PHE A 98 32.38 -10.43 -5.48
CA PHE A 98 31.76 -10.47 -6.80
C PHE A 98 30.93 -11.74 -6.96
N GLN A 99 29.92 -11.87 -6.09
CA GLN A 99 29.04 -13.03 -6.06
C GLN A 99 27.80 -12.79 -6.93
N ALA A 100 27.49 -13.76 -7.80
CA ALA A 100 26.29 -13.83 -8.62
C ALA A 100 25.73 -15.26 -8.59
N GLU A 101 24.41 -15.38 -8.49
CA GLU A 101 23.69 -16.65 -8.40
C GLU A 101 22.61 -16.76 -9.49
N ALA A 102 22.15 -17.99 -9.76
CA ALA A 102 21.13 -18.24 -10.77
C ALA A 102 19.73 -17.81 -10.30
N ALA A 103 19.12 -16.88 -11.01
CA ALA A 103 17.73 -16.46 -10.81
C ALA A 103 16.83 -17.05 -11.92
N ARG A 104 15.97 -18.01 -11.56
CA ARG A 104 14.95 -18.60 -12.43
C ARG A 104 13.57 -18.42 -11.81
N GLY A 105 12.53 -18.46 -12.62
CA GLY A 105 11.17 -18.26 -12.12
C GLY A 105 10.13 -18.06 -13.21
N VAL A 106 8.92 -17.73 -12.78
CA VAL A 106 7.80 -17.37 -13.65
C VAL A 106 7.12 -16.14 -13.09
N CYS A 107 6.83 -15.15 -13.95
CA CYS A 107 6.02 -13.99 -13.62
C CYS A 107 4.66 -14.11 -14.30
N LYS A 108 3.57 -14.14 -13.52
CA LYS A 108 2.19 -14.10 -14.02
C LYS A 108 1.49 -12.79 -13.64
N VAL A 109 0.52 -12.40 -14.45
CA VAL A 109 -0.44 -11.33 -14.16
C VAL A 109 -1.82 -11.96 -13.93
N MET A 110 -2.52 -11.51 -12.89
CA MET A 110 -3.86 -11.99 -12.55
C MET A 110 -4.85 -10.82 -12.50
N CYS A 111 -5.70 -10.69 -13.51
CA CYS A 111 -6.84 -9.78 -13.48
C CYS A 111 -7.86 -10.28 -12.44
N PHE A 112 -8.43 -9.38 -11.64
CA PHE A 112 -9.40 -9.70 -10.60
C PHE A 112 -10.84 -9.80 -11.14
N HIS A 113 -11.16 -9.02 -12.17
CA HIS A 113 -12.53 -8.84 -12.68
C HIS A 113 -12.50 -8.34 -14.13
N PRO A 114 -13.43 -8.71 -15.03
CA PRO A 114 -13.44 -8.26 -16.44
C PRO A 114 -13.67 -6.77 -16.68
N TRP A 115 -13.94 -5.98 -15.64
CA TRP A 115 -14.26 -4.55 -15.74
C TRP A 115 -13.14 -3.69 -15.16
N SER A 116 -12.69 -2.70 -15.92
CA SER A 116 -11.61 -1.80 -15.52
C SER A 116 -12.05 -0.67 -14.59
N ASP A 117 -13.36 -0.42 -14.47
CA ASP A 117 -13.95 0.64 -13.63
C ASP A 117 -14.28 0.19 -12.19
N VAL A 118 -13.84 -1.03 -11.79
CA VAL A 118 -14.00 -1.54 -10.42
C VAL A 118 -12.65 -1.78 -9.75
N THR A 119 -12.66 -1.76 -8.41
CA THR A 119 -11.52 -2.13 -7.56
C THR A 119 -12.01 -3.05 -6.44
N LEU A 120 -11.11 -3.77 -5.76
CA LEU A 120 -11.44 -4.68 -4.65
C LEU A 120 -12.46 -4.13 -3.62
N PRO A 121 -12.39 -2.87 -3.11
CA PRO A 121 -13.42 -2.36 -2.19
C PRO A 121 -14.81 -2.19 -2.81
N LEU A 122 -14.92 -2.09 -4.14
CA LEU A 122 -16.19 -1.96 -4.86
C LEU A 122 -16.78 -3.33 -5.25
N MET A 123 -15.93 -4.31 -5.58
CA MET A 123 -16.31 -5.70 -5.91
C MET A 123 -17.18 -6.37 -4.82
N SER A 124 -18.08 -7.27 -5.19
CA SER A 124 -18.88 -8.04 -4.23
C SER A 124 -18.02 -9.03 -3.43
N VAL A 125 -18.52 -9.50 -2.27
CA VAL A 125 -17.78 -10.49 -1.47
C VAL A 125 -17.55 -11.80 -2.26
N PRO A 126 -18.52 -12.34 -3.03
CA PRO A 126 -18.28 -13.48 -3.93
C PRO A 126 -17.21 -13.23 -5.00
N GLU A 127 -17.13 -12.03 -5.58
CA GLU A 127 -16.07 -11.68 -6.55
C GLU A 127 -14.68 -11.68 -5.88
N ILE A 128 -14.55 -11.08 -4.69
CA ILE A 128 -13.29 -11.09 -3.93
C ILE A 128 -12.94 -12.52 -3.47
N ARG A 129 -13.94 -13.34 -3.15
CA ARG A 129 -13.75 -14.75 -2.81
C ARG A 129 -13.16 -15.54 -4.00
N ALA A 130 -13.59 -15.27 -5.22
CA ALA A 130 -12.98 -15.86 -6.42
C ALA A 130 -11.50 -15.45 -6.59
N VAL A 131 -11.14 -14.20 -6.24
CA VAL A 131 -9.73 -13.76 -6.20
C VAL A 131 -8.93 -14.54 -5.14
N VAL A 132 -9.49 -14.75 -3.94
CA VAL A 132 -8.85 -15.56 -2.88
C VAL A 132 -8.65 -17.02 -3.31
N ASP A 133 -9.61 -17.63 -3.99
CA ASP A 133 -9.47 -19.00 -4.51
C ASP A 133 -8.44 -19.08 -5.65
N ALA A 134 -8.36 -18.06 -6.52
CA ALA A 134 -7.34 -17.96 -7.55
C ALA A 134 -5.93 -17.80 -6.96
N TRP A 135 -5.78 -17.01 -5.89
CA TRP A 135 -4.53 -16.90 -5.12
C TRP A 135 -4.11 -18.22 -4.48
N ALA A 136 -5.05 -18.99 -3.94
CA ALA A 136 -4.74 -20.32 -3.41
C ALA A 136 -4.26 -21.25 -4.54
N SER A 137 -5.02 -21.33 -5.64
CA SER A 137 -4.72 -22.21 -6.77
C SER A 137 -3.34 -21.93 -7.41
N VAL A 138 -3.00 -20.66 -7.67
CA VAL A 138 -1.69 -20.31 -8.25
C VAL A 138 -0.53 -20.54 -7.28
N THR A 139 -0.78 -20.47 -5.96
CA THR A 139 0.22 -20.80 -4.94
C THR A 139 0.51 -22.30 -4.91
N GLU A 140 -0.51 -23.16 -5.05
CA GLU A 140 -0.35 -24.61 -5.18
C GLU A 140 0.40 -24.97 -6.48
N GLU A 141 -0.03 -24.42 -7.62
CA GLU A 141 0.55 -24.68 -8.94
C GLU A 141 2.05 -24.33 -8.99
N LEU A 142 2.40 -23.09 -8.65
CA LEU A 142 3.79 -22.62 -8.75
C LEU A 142 4.64 -23.13 -7.60
N GLY A 143 4.05 -23.31 -6.41
CA GLY A 143 4.74 -23.86 -5.25
C GLY A 143 5.14 -25.33 -5.40
N ALA A 144 4.56 -26.07 -6.35
CA ALA A 144 5.05 -27.41 -6.69
C ALA A 144 6.47 -27.41 -7.31
N GLN A 145 6.92 -26.27 -7.85
CA GLN A 145 8.20 -26.12 -8.56
C GLN A 145 9.15 -25.12 -7.89
N TYR A 146 8.63 -24.08 -7.26
CA TYR A 146 9.41 -22.94 -6.76
C TYR A 146 9.33 -22.82 -5.23
N PRO A 147 10.46 -22.58 -4.53
CA PRO A 147 10.48 -22.41 -3.08
C PRO A 147 9.74 -21.15 -2.58
N TRP A 148 9.57 -20.14 -3.42
CA TRP A 148 8.81 -18.93 -3.07
C TRP A 148 7.86 -18.51 -4.19
N VAL A 149 6.61 -18.19 -3.82
CA VAL A 149 5.56 -17.67 -4.71
C VAL A 149 5.07 -16.34 -4.15
N GLN A 150 5.54 -15.23 -4.70
CA GLN A 150 5.18 -13.90 -4.23
C GLN A 150 3.92 -13.40 -4.96
N ILE A 151 2.78 -13.42 -4.28
CA ILE A 151 1.57 -12.69 -4.70
C ILE A 151 1.68 -11.25 -4.21
N PHE A 152 1.47 -10.28 -5.09
CA PHE A 152 1.46 -8.85 -4.73
C PHE A 152 0.60 -7.99 -5.68
N GLU A 153 -0.08 -6.97 -5.13
CA GLU A 153 -0.80 -5.94 -5.88
C GLU A 153 -0.11 -4.57 -5.69
N ASN A 154 0.04 -3.81 -6.77
CA ASN A 154 0.41 -2.39 -6.73
C ASN A 154 -0.80 -1.57 -7.21
N LYS A 155 -1.52 -0.93 -6.29
CA LYS A 155 -2.70 -0.12 -6.60
C LYS A 155 -2.34 1.35 -6.79
N GLY A 156 -2.68 1.89 -7.95
CA GLY A 156 -2.61 3.31 -8.30
C GLY A 156 -1.23 3.80 -8.76
N ALA A 157 -1.23 4.85 -9.59
CA ALA A 157 -0.02 5.41 -10.22
C ALA A 157 1.05 5.86 -9.20
N MET A 158 0.65 6.26 -8.00
CA MET A 158 1.55 6.65 -6.90
C MET A 158 2.50 5.52 -6.46
N MET A 159 2.12 4.26 -6.74
CA MET A 159 2.89 3.03 -6.49
C MET A 159 3.48 2.42 -7.77
N GLY A 160 3.56 3.19 -8.86
CA GLY A 160 4.15 2.75 -10.13
C GLY A 160 3.23 1.91 -11.02
N CYS A 161 1.95 1.75 -10.66
CA CYS A 161 0.98 1.03 -11.48
C CYS A 161 0.50 1.89 -12.66
N SER A 162 0.80 1.45 -13.89
CA SER A 162 0.50 2.19 -15.13
C SER A 162 -0.83 1.80 -15.80
N ASN A 163 -1.40 0.64 -15.46
CA ASN A 163 -2.67 0.15 -16.01
C ASN A 163 -3.76 0.18 -14.92
N PRO A 164 -4.90 0.87 -15.14
CA PRO A 164 -5.95 1.01 -14.12
C PRO A 164 -6.82 -0.24 -13.92
N HIS A 165 -6.74 -1.24 -14.81
CA HIS A 165 -7.54 -2.46 -14.70
C HIS A 165 -7.18 -3.23 -13.41
N PRO A 166 -8.15 -3.76 -12.64
CA PRO A 166 -7.88 -4.38 -11.34
C PRO A 166 -7.12 -5.70 -11.49
N HIS A 167 -5.88 -5.75 -11.02
CA HIS A 167 -5.01 -6.93 -11.14
C HIS A 167 -3.96 -7.02 -10.03
N CYS A 168 -3.44 -8.23 -9.79
CA CYS A 168 -2.18 -8.45 -9.08
C CYS A 168 -1.14 -9.10 -9.99
N GLN A 169 0.06 -9.29 -9.46
CA GLN A 169 1.11 -10.10 -10.05
C GLN A 169 1.46 -11.27 -9.13
N VAL A 170 1.98 -12.33 -9.73
CA VAL A 170 2.48 -13.51 -9.02
C VAL A 170 3.85 -13.85 -9.56
N TRP A 171 4.90 -13.66 -8.78
CA TRP A 171 6.28 -13.97 -9.17
C TRP A 171 6.76 -15.16 -8.36
N ALA A 172 6.98 -16.29 -9.02
CA ALA A 172 7.57 -17.49 -8.43
C ALA A 172 9.08 -17.51 -8.73
N SER A 173 9.91 -17.85 -7.74
CA SER A 173 11.37 -17.73 -7.83
C SER A 173 12.08 -18.98 -7.31
N SER A 174 13.18 -19.36 -7.97
CA SER A 174 14.05 -20.50 -7.62
C SER A 174 14.87 -20.28 -6.34
N PHE A 175 14.79 -19.10 -5.75
CA PHE A 175 15.50 -18.66 -4.56
C PHE A 175 14.49 -18.05 -3.57
N LEU A 176 14.86 -18.00 -2.29
CA LEU A 176 14.07 -17.30 -1.28
C LEU A 176 14.48 -15.81 -1.27
N PRO A 177 13.58 -14.83 -1.52
CA PRO A 177 13.96 -13.41 -1.52
C PRO A 177 14.39 -12.88 -0.15
N ASP A 178 15.18 -11.80 -0.13
CA ASP A 178 15.71 -11.14 1.08
C ASP A 178 14.75 -11.03 2.27
N VAL A 179 13.53 -10.53 2.02
CA VAL A 179 12.52 -10.33 3.07
C VAL A 179 12.08 -11.69 3.62
N ALA A 180 11.77 -12.64 2.73
CA ALA A 180 11.37 -13.99 3.12
C ALA A 180 12.48 -14.73 3.89
N GLN A 181 13.76 -14.53 3.55
CA GLN A 181 14.89 -15.07 4.32
C GLN A 181 14.98 -14.48 5.74
N ARG A 182 14.69 -13.18 5.90
CA ARG A 182 14.70 -12.51 7.22
C ARG A 182 13.52 -12.98 8.08
N GLU A 183 12.33 -13.09 7.50
CA GLU A 183 11.13 -13.57 8.18
C GLU A 183 11.19 -15.07 8.52
N GLU A 184 11.84 -15.87 7.67
CA GLU A 184 12.20 -17.26 7.97
C GLU A 184 13.10 -17.32 9.22
N ARG A 185 14.22 -16.57 9.22
CA ARG A 185 15.20 -16.56 10.31
C ARG A 185 14.56 -16.13 11.64
N SER A 186 13.79 -15.05 11.63
CA SER A 186 13.21 -14.47 12.85
C SER A 186 12.10 -15.32 13.45
N GLN A 187 11.18 -15.84 12.63
CA GLN A 187 10.11 -16.73 13.07
C GLN A 187 10.69 -18.04 13.62
N ARG A 188 11.66 -18.65 12.94
CA ARG A 188 12.32 -19.89 13.41
C ARG A 188 13.06 -19.67 14.72
N ALA A 189 13.81 -18.57 14.85
CA ALA A 189 14.52 -18.23 16.08
C ALA A 189 13.54 -18.01 17.25
N TYR A 190 12.44 -17.28 17.01
CA TYR A 190 11.42 -17.05 18.03
C TYR A 190 10.75 -18.36 18.49
N GLN A 191 10.31 -19.21 17.55
CA GLN A 191 9.69 -20.49 17.91
C GLN A 191 10.68 -21.40 18.66
N SER A 192 11.96 -21.42 18.26
CA SER A 192 13.00 -22.19 18.95
C SER A 192 13.23 -21.73 20.40
N GLN A 193 13.03 -20.44 20.68
CA GLN A 193 13.21 -19.84 22.01
C GLN A 193 11.95 -19.91 22.89
N HIS A 194 10.76 -19.79 22.29
CA HIS A 194 9.49 -19.58 23.00
C HIS A 194 8.49 -20.74 22.88
N GLY A 195 8.68 -21.66 21.94
CA GLY A 195 7.80 -22.81 21.71
C GLY A 195 6.52 -22.51 20.92
N GLU A 196 6.31 -21.27 20.47
CA GLU A 196 5.11 -20.84 19.73
C GLU A 196 5.49 -19.92 18.54
N PRO A 197 4.65 -19.84 17.48
CA PRO A 197 4.94 -18.97 16.33
C PRO A 197 4.86 -17.48 16.69
N LEU A 198 5.84 -16.69 16.21
CA LEU A 198 5.99 -15.26 16.52
C LEU A 198 4.69 -14.46 16.32
N LEU A 199 4.05 -14.63 15.16
CA LEU A 199 2.86 -13.86 14.80
C LEU A 199 1.58 -14.36 15.49
N MET A 200 1.55 -15.60 15.97
CA MET A 200 0.44 -16.11 16.79
C MET A 200 0.43 -15.44 18.15
N GLU A 201 1.59 -15.38 18.83
CA GLU A 201 1.73 -14.64 20.10
C GLU A 201 1.51 -13.14 19.90
N TYR A 202 2.05 -12.55 18.83
CA TYR A 202 1.83 -11.14 18.53
C TYR A 202 0.34 -10.81 18.30
N GLY A 203 -0.37 -11.64 17.53
CA GLY A 203 -1.82 -11.49 17.32
C GLY A 203 -2.62 -11.62 18.63
N ARG A 204 -2.25 -12.57 19.50
CA ARG A 204 -2.85 -12.74 20.84
C ARG A 204 -2.64 -11.50 21.72
N GLN A 205 -1.42 -10.95 21.75
CA GLN A 205 -1.07 -9.76 22.51
C GLN A 205 -1.82 -8.51 22.02
N GLU A 206 -1.99 -8.35 20.71
CA GLU A 206 -2.73 -7.21 20.14
C GLU A 206 -4.24 -7.32 20.35
N LEU A 207 -4.80 -8.54 20.37
CA LEU A 207 -6.18 -8.79 20.79
C LEU A 207 -6.44 -8.42 22.27
N LEU A 208 -5.44 -8.58 23.15
CA LEU A 208 -5.52 -8.16 24.55
C LEU A 208 -5.35 -6.64 24.72
N ARG A 209 -4.40 -6.03 23.99
CA ARG A 209 -4.05 -4.60 24.11
C ARG A 209 -5.04 -3.67 23.42
N LYS A 210 -5.56 -4.07 22.26
CA LYS A 210 -6.58 -3.36 21.46
C LYS A 210 -6.19 -2.00 20.84
N ASP A 211 -5.17 -1.31 21.35
CA ASP A 211 -4.71 0.03 20.93
C ASP A 211 -4.38 0.19 19.42
N ARG A 212 -4.25 -0.91 18.67
CA ARG A 212 -3.84 -0.94 17.26
C ARG A 212 -4.75 -1.79 16.35
N LEU A 213 -5.84 -2.36 16.87
CA LEU A 213 -6.75 -3.24 16.11
C LEU A 213 -7.68 -2.45 15.17
N VAL A 214 -7.47 -2.54 13.85
CA VAL A 214 -8.28 -1.83 12.85
C VAL A 214 -9.58 -2.58 12.56
N LEU A 215 -9.52 -3.90 12.41
CA LEU A 215 -10.67 -4.78 12.20
C LEU A 215 -10.45 -6.14 12.85
N THR A 216 -11.54 -6.78 13.24
CA THR A 216 -11.56 -8.16 13.73
C THR A 216 -12.81 -8.84 13.20
N SER A 217 -12.67 -10.03 12.64
CA SER A 217 -13.78 -10.91 12.21
C SER A 217 -13.71 -12.24 12.95
N GLU A 218 -14.43 -13.27 12.51
CA GLU A 218 -14.40 -14.60 13.15
C GLU A 218 -13.02 -15.27 12.97
N HIS A 219 -12.49 -15.22 11.75
CA HIS A 219 -11.25 -15.92 11.39
C HIS A 219 -10.02 -15.01 11.25
N TRP A 220 -10.20 -13.69 11.13
CA TRP A 220 -9.11 -12.76 10.82
C TRP A 220 -8.98 -11.61 11.82
N LEU A 221 -7.79 -11.01 11.83
CA LEU A 221 -7.52 -9.71 12.44
C LEU A 221 -6.72 -8.80 11.49
N VAL A 222 -7.01 -7.50 11.55
CA VAL A 222 -6.22 -6.45 10.90
C VAL A 222 -5.78 -5.46 11.96
N LEU A 223 -4.50 -5.12 11.97
CA LEU A 223 -3.90 -4.17 12.90
C LEU A 223 -2.88 -3.26 12.23
N VAL A 224 -2.56 -2.14 12.86
CA VAL A 224 -1.37 -1.34 12.54
C VAL A 224 -0.20 -1.93 13.34
N PRO A 225 0.82 -2.55 12.72
CA PRO A 225 1.87 -3.20 13.50
C PRO A 225 2.64 -2.19 14.38
N PHE A 226 3.08 -2.63 15.55
CA PHE A 226 3.81 -1.77 16.51
C PHE A 226 5.06 -1.11 15.89
N TRP A 227 5.65 -1.79 14.90
CA TRP A 227 6.81 -1.41 14.10
C TRP A 227 6.46 -0.91 12.68
N ALA A 228 5.20 -0.54 12.41
CA ALA A 228 4.79 0.01 11.11
C ALA A 228 5.73 1.14 10.65
N VAL A 229 6.17 1.12 9.39
CA VAL A 229 6.97 2.20 8.76
C VAL A 229 6.07 3.15 7.97
N TRP A 230 5.17 2.61 7.16
CA TRP A 230 4.24 3.41 6.35
C TRP A 230 3.13 4.02 7.22
N PRO A 231 2.53 5.17 6.84
CA PRO A 231 1.71 5.95 7.76
C PRO A 231 0.50 5.16 8.24
N PHE A 232 -0.25 4.57 7.30
CA PHE A 232 -1.43 3.74 7.53
C PHE A 232 -1.15 2.24 7.24
N GLN A 233 0.08 1.78 7.47
CA GLN A 233 0.45 0.38 7.27
C GLN A 233 -0.47 -0.56 8.06
N THR A 234 -0.91 -1.66 7.46
CA THR A 234 -1.59 -2.72 8.19
C THR A 234 -0.97 -4.09 7.95
N LEU A 235 -1.14 -4.95 8.95
CA LEU A 235 -0.89 -6.38 8.90
C LEU A 235 -2.24 -7.09 9.02
N LEU A 236 -2.53 -8.00 8.10
CA LEU A 236 -3.70 -8.86 8.07
C LEU A 236 -3.23 -10.30 8.26
N LEU A 237 -3.76 -11.03 9.25
CA LEU A 237 -3.40 -12.41 9.53
C LEU A 237 -4.60 -13.22 10.05
N PRO A 238 -4.65 -14.54 9.81
CA PRO A 238 -5.67 -15.39 10.38
C PRO A 238 -5.42 -15.57 11.88
N ARG A 239 -6.49 -15.86 12.62
CA ARG A 239 -6.48 -16.15 14.06
C ARG A 239 -6.11 -17.60 14.36
N ARG A 240 -6.33 -18.51 13.41
CA ARG A 240 -5.80 -19.87 13.43
C ARG A 240 -4.34 -19.83 12.98
N HIS A 241 -3.55 -20.78 13.46
CA HIS A 241 -2.23 -21.07 12.89
C HIS A 241 -2.41 -21.69 11.50
N VAL A 242 -1.89 -21.01 10.48
CA VAL A 242 -2.00 -21.37 9.05
C VAL A 242 -0.65 -21.08 8.43
N LEU A 243 -0.01 -22.03 7.76
CA LEU A 243 1.32 -21.80 7.20
C LEU A 243 1.23 -21.10 5.85
N ARG A 244 0.23 -21.47 5.03
CA ARG A 244 0.11 -21.03 3.62
C ARG A 244 -1.32 -20.74 3.19
N LEU A 245 -1.48 -19.88 2.19
CA LEU A 245 -2.79 -19.45 1.67
C LEU A 245 -3.73 -20.60 1.23
N PRO A 246 -3.24 -21.69 0.61
CA PRO A 246 -4.13 -22.80 0.22
C PRO A 246 -4.72 -23.56 1.41
N GLU A 247 -4.05 -23.56 2.57
CA GLU A 247 -4.47 -24.23 3.81
C GLU A 247 -5.65 -23.53 4.51
N LEU A 248 -6.15 -22.40 3.97
CA LEU A 248 -7.37 -21.73 4.40
C LEU A 248 -8.61 -22.56 4.06
N THR A 249 -9.43 -22.84 5.06
CA THR A 249 -10.74 -23.47 4.90
C THR A 249 -11.72 -22.56 4.17
N LEU A 250 -12.82 -23.11 3.64
CA LEU A 250 -13.82 -22.35 2.89
C LEU A 250 -14.37 -21.15 3.69
N ALA A 251 -14.68 -21.34 4.98
CA ALA A 251 -15.16 -20.27 5.86
C ALA A 251 -14.10 -19.18 6.08
N GLU A 252 -12.82 -19.56 6.24
CA GLU A 252 -11.72 -18.60 6.37
C GLU A 252 -11.50 -17.80 5.08
N ARG A 253 -11.71 -18.41 3.89
CA ARG A 253 -11.65 -17.70 2.59
C ARG A 253 -12.81 -16.74 2.38
N ASP A 254 -14.03 -17.10 2.80
CA ASP A 254 -15.20 -16.21 2.75
C ASP A 254 -15.05 -15.01 3.72
N ASP A 255 -14.57 -15.26 4.93
CA ASP A 255 -14.31 -14.21 5.91
C ASP A 255 -13.10 -13.34 5.52
N LEU A 256 -12.11 -13.90 4.81
CA LEU A 256 -11.01 -13.14 4.21
C LEU A 256 -11.53 -12.12 3.20
N ALA A 257 -12.37 -12.56 2.26
CA ALA A 257 -12.99 -11.67 1.28
C ALA A 257 -13.83 -10.57 1.95
N SER A 258 -14.56 -10.93 3.01
CA SER A 258 -15.36 -10.01 3.83
C SER A 258 -14.51 -8.96 4.57
N ILE A 259 -13.42 -9.37 5.24
CA ILE A 259 -12.57 -8.44 6.00
C ILE A 259 -11.70 -7.57 5.07
N MET A 260 -11.25 -8.11 3.92
CA MET A 260 -10.55 -7.33 2.90
C MET A 260 -11.44 -6.22 2.33
N LYS A 261 -12.69 -6.52 1.95
CA LYS A 261 -13.64 -5.49 1.50
C LYS A 261 -13.77 -4.37 2.56
N LYS A 262 -13.96 -4.74 3.82
CA LYS A 262 -14.07 -3.78 4.94
C LYS A 262 -12.80 -2.93 5.14
N LEU A 263 -11.62 -3.54 5.04
CA LEU A 263 -10.32 -2.85 5.17
C LEU A 263 -10.13 -1.85 4.03
N LEU A 264 -10.31 -2.29 2.79
CA LEU A 264 -10.07 -1.47 1.61
C LEU A 264 -11.11 -0.34 1.48
N THR A 265 -12.37 -0.58 1.87
CA THR A 265 -13.37 0.50 1.99
C THR A 265 -12.99 1.50 3.09
N LYS A 266 -12.43 1.06 4.22
CA LYS A 266 -11.90 1.97 5.25
C LYS A 266 -10.73 2.82 4.74
N TYR A 267 -9.85 2.24 3.91
CA TYR A 267 -8.75 2.97 3.28
C TYR A 267 -9.25 4.03 2.29
N ASP A 268 -10.15 3.67 1.37
CA ASP A 268 -10.68 4.63 0.39
C ASP A 268 -11.46 5.78 1.08
N ASN A 269 -12.21 5.47 2.15
CA ASN A 269 -12.92 6.47 2.95
C ASN A 269 -12.03 7.38 3.81
N LEU A 270 -10.75 7.05 4.03
CA LEU A 270 -9.86 7.81 4.91
C LEU A 270 -9.57 9.23 4.37
N PHE A 271 -9.45 9.34 3.04
CA PHE A 271 -9.25 10.60 2.33
C PHE A 271 -10.20 10.77 1.12
N GLU A 272 -11.32 10.05 1.12
CA GLU A 272 -12.35 10.06 0.06
C GLU A 272 -11.76 9.91 -1.36
N THR A 273 -10.88 8.92 -1.54
CA THR A 273 -10.14 8.71 -2.78
C THR A 273 -9.79 7.24 -2.98
N SER A 274 -9.50 6.80 -4.21
CA SER A 274 -9.00 5.43 -4.43
C SER A 274 -7.60 5.31 -3.83
N PHE A 275 -7.52 4.69 -2.66
CA PHE A 275 -6.35 4.73 -1.79
C PHE A 275 -5.24 3.85 -2.38
N PRO A 276 -4.07 4.42 -2.72
CA PRO A 276 -2.97 3.65 -3.29
C PRO A 276 -2.25 2.83 -2.21
N TYR A 277 -1.70 1.67 -2.60
CA TYR A 277 -0.85 0.84 -1.75
C TYR A 277 -0.07 -0.17 -2.60
N SER A 278 1.02 -0.69 -2.04
CA SER A 278 1.52 -2.02 -2.40
C SER A 278 1.08 -3.00 -1.32
N MET A 279 0.61 -4.18 -1.69
CA MET A 279 0.30 -5.25 -0.75
C MET A 279 0.85 -6.58 -1.26
N GLY A 280 1.04 -7.54 -0.36
CA GLY A 280 1.46 -8.89 -0.72
C GLY A 280 1.27 -9.88 0.42
N TRP A 281 1.27 -11.16 0.05
CA TRP A 281 1.15 -12.30 0.97
C TRP A 281 2.51 -12.94 1.25
N HIS A 282 2.77 -13.27 2.51
CA HIS A 282 3.88 -14.13 2.93
C HIS A 282 3.32 -15.36 3.65
N GLY A 283 3.89 -16.53 3.37
CA GLY A 283 3.60 -17.80 4.04
C GLY A 283 4.80 -18.73 3.94
N ALA A 284 4.72 -19.92 4.53
CA ALA A 284 5.84 -20.86 4.56
C ALA A 284 6.37 -21.22 3.16
N PRO A 285 7.70 -21.35 2.97
CA PRO A 285 8.31 -21.79 1.73
C PRO A 285 7.74 -23.10 1.16
N MET A 286 7.86 -23.23 -0.15
CA MET A 286 7.30 -24.31 -0.98
C MET A 286 8.45 -25.09 -1.69
N GLY A 287 8.24 -25.65 -2.87
CA GLY A 287 9.24 -26.38 -3.63
C GLY A 287 9.62 -27.74 -3.02
N SER A 288 10.87 -28.18 -3.21
CA SER A 288 11.36 -29.47 -2.69
C SER A 288 11.23 -29.60 -1.17
N GLU A 289 11.39 -28.48 -0.46
CA GLU A 289 11.35 -28.44 1.01
C GLU A 289 9.93 -28.22 1.57
N ALA A 290 8.88 -28.22 0.75
CA ALA A 290 7.50 -27.94 1.20
C ALA A 290 7.04 -28.87 2.33
N GLY A 291 7.55 -30.12 2.38
CA GLY A 291 7.30 -31.13 3.41
C GLY A 291 8.25 -31.11 4.61
N ALA A 292 9.19 -30.17 4.70
CA ALA A 292 9.98 -29.94 5.91
C ALA A 292 9.13 -29.31 7.03
N ASN A 293 9.68 -29.21 8.25
CA ASN A 293 8.99 -28.51 9.34
C ASN A 293 9.07 -26.99 9.14
N TRP A 294 7.89 -26.39 8.99
CA TRP A 294 7.68 -24.94 8.86
C TRP A 294 6.72 -24.40 9.94
N ASP A 295 6.57 -25.09 11.07
CA ASP A 295 5.57 -24.77 12.11
C ASP A 295 5.78 -23.36 12.71
N HIS A 296 6.97 -22.78 12.56
CA HIS A 296 7.28 -21.41 12.98
C HIS A 296 6.60 -20.32 12.15
N TRP A 297 6.19 -20.63 10.91
CA TRP A 297 5.53 -19.66 10.02
C TRP A 297 4.09 -19.39 10.42
N GLN A 298 3.62 -18.19 10.08
CA GLN A 298 2.22 -17.82 10.05
C GLN A 298 1.93 -17.02 8.79
N LEU A 299 0.93 -17.44 8.02
CA LEU A 299 0.40 -16.74 6.86
C LEU A 299 -0.02 -15.32 7.24
N HIS A 300 0.41 -14.32 6.47
CA HIS A 300 0.00 -12.95 6.67
C HIS A 300 0.10 -12.12 5.38
N ALA A 301 -0.60 -10.98 5.36
CA ALA A 301 -0.49 -9.97 4.31
C ALA A 301 -0.09 -8.62 4.90
N HIS A 302 0.77 -7.92 4.17
CA HIS A 302 1.14 -6.53 4.46
C HIS A 302 0.44 -5.58 3.50
N TYR A 303 0.06 -4.39 3.99
CA TYR A 303 -0.38 -3.26 3.16
C TYR A 303 0.51 -2.05 3.44
N TYR A 304 1.12 -1.49 2.40
CA TYR A 304 2.07 -0.38 2.43
C TYR A 304 1.53 0.85 1.68
N PRO A 305 0.60 1.62 2.27
CA PRO A 305 0.05 2.83 1.65
C PRO A 305 0.96 4.05 1.81
N PRO A 306 1.14 4.89 0.76
CA PRO A 306 2.03 6.04 0.80
C PRO A 306 1.38 7.31 1.37
N LEU A 307 0.04 7.44 1.36
CA LEU A 307 -0.64 8.67 1.78
C LEU A 307 -0.43 8.97 3.28
N LEU A 308 -0.30 10.25 3.63
CA LEU A 308 0.06 10.70 4.98
C LEU A 308 -0.91 11.72 5.58
N ARG A 309 -1.28 12.79 4.83
CA ARG A 309 -2.11 13.89 5.37
C ARG A 309 -3.43 14.12 4.62
N SER A 310 -3.50 13.69 3.36
CA SER A 310 -4.65 13.88 2.46
C SER A 310 -4.51 12.94 1.27
N ALA A 311 -5.51 12.94 0.37
CA ALA A 311 -5.43 12.30 -0.95
C ALA A 311 -4.22 12.75 -1.81
N THR A 312 -3.60 13.89 -1.47
CA THR A 312 -2.58 14.55 -2.29
C THR A 312 -1.22 14.70 -1.61
N VAL A 313 -1.09 14.31 -0.33
CA VAL A 313 0.16 14.45 0.44
C VAL A 313 0.62 13.09 0.96
N ARG A 314 1.68 12.57 0.33
CA ARG A 314 2.31 11.27 0.62
C ARG A 314 3.53 11.38 1.53
N LYS A 315 3.90 10.25 2.14
CA LYS A 315 5.24 9.98 2.68
C LYS A 315 6.21 9.70 1.53
N PHE A 316 7.46 10.11 1.74
CA PHE A 316 8.60 9.84 0.87
C PHE A 316 9.66 9.10 1.70
N MET A 317 9.95 7.84 1.37
CA MET A 317 11.03 7.05 1.97
C MET A 317 12.37 7.47 1.33
N VAL A 318 12.99 8.54 1.84
CA VAL A 318 14.17 9.16 1.20
C VAL A 318 15.21 9.64 2.20
N GLY A 319 16.43 9.91 1.72
CA GLY A 319 17.48 10.57 2.49
C GLY A 319 17.91 9.75 3.70
N TYR A 320 17.54 10.20 4.90
CA TYR A 320 17.80 9.47 6.16
C TYR A 320 17.26 8.03 6.12
N GLU A 321 16.12 7.81 5.47
CA GLU A 321 15.48 6.49 5.40
C GLU A 321 16.16 5.53 4.41
N MET A 322 16.99 6.05 3.51
CA MET A 322 17.79 5.26 2.56
C MET A 322 19.25 5.08 3.04
N LEU A 323 19.72 5.91 3.97
CA LEU A 323 21.12 5.97 4.40
C LEU A 323 21.34 5.64 5.89
N ALA A 324 20.29 5.48 6.68
CA ALA A 324 20.37 5.16 8.11
C ALA A 324 19.30 4.16 8.55
N GLN A 325 18.04 4.60 8.74
CA GLN A 325 16.93 3.74 9.18
C GLN A 325 15.58 4.38 8.88
N ALA A 326 14.52 3.57 8.82
CA ALA A 326 13.15 4.01 8.58
C ALA A 326 12.64 4.99 9.66
N GLN A 327 11.80 5.95 9.28
CA GLN A 327 11.29 7.01 10.16
C GLN A 327 9.80 7.30 9.92
N ARG A 328 9.01 7.47 10.99
CA ARG A 328 7.59 7.84 10.92
C ARG A 328 7.19 9.04 11.79
N ASP A 329 6.24 9.82 11.27
CA ASP A 329 5.79 11.10 11.83
C ASP A 329 4.56 10.99 12.76
N LEU A 330 3.76 9.94 12.60
CA LEU A 330 2.60 9.57 13.44
C LEU A 330 2.96 8.32 14.26
N THR A 331 2.42 8.11 15.47
CA THR A 331 2.56 6.80 16.12
C THR A 331 1.56 5.78 15.54
N PRO A 332 1.85 4.47 15.56
CA PRO A 332 0.90 3.42 15.20
C PRO A 332 -0.45 3.50 15.94
N GLU A 333 -0.45 3.95 17.20
CA GLU A 333 -1.66 4.12 18.01
C GLU A 333 -2.51 5.33 17.56
N GLN A 334 -1.87 6.42 17.13
CA GLN A 334 -2.59 7.58 16.60
C GLN A 334 -3.34 7.26 15.30
N VAL A 335 -2.74 6.41 14.46
CA VAL A 335 -3.31 5.93 13.20
C VAL A 335 -4.59 5.12 13.45
N TRP A 336 -4.56 4.26 14.47
CA TRP A 336 -5.74 3.51 14.91
C TRP A 336 -6.90 4.44 15.28
N THR A 337 -6.65 5.47 16.11
CA THR A 337 -7.68 6.45 16.54
C THR A 337 -8.36 7.15 15.36
N TRP A 338 -7.63 7.42 14.27
CA TRP A 338 -8.23 8.03 13.07
C TRP A 338 -9.12 7.03 12.31
N SER A 339 -8.71 5.76 12.25
CA SER A 339 -9.45 4.69 11.55
C SER A 339 -10.76 4.26 12.23
N THR A 340 -10.96 4.64 13.50
CA THR A 340 -12.12 4.27 14.31
C THR A 340 -13.15 5.40 14.51
N LEU A 341 -12.73 6.67 14.51
CA LEU A 341 -13.63 7.83 14.69
C LEU A 341 -14.45 8.21 13.43
N GLY A 342 -14.08 7.69 12.25
CA GLY A 342 -14.79 7.95 10.99
C GLY A 342 -14.58 9.38 10.44
N PRO A 343 -15.16 9.70 9.26
CA PRO A 343 -14.92 10.98 8.57
C PRO A 343 -15.51 12.20 9.28
N TRP A 344 -16.28 12.01 10.36
CA TRP A 344 -17.00 13.06 11.08
C TRP A 344 -16.18 13.82 12.12
N VAL A 345 -14.89 13.50 12.29
CA VAL A 345 -13.95 14.34 13.05
C VAL A 345 -13.01 15.05 12.06
N PRO A 346 -13.27 16.33 11.74
CA PRO A 346 -12.38 17.13 10.91
C PRO A 346 -10.94 17.08 11.42
N PHE A 347 -9.99 16.97 10.50
CA PHE A 347 -8.55 17.03 10.78
C PHE A 347 -8.16 18.29 11.61
N SER A 348 -8.92 19.37 11.44
CA SER A 348 -8.81 20.63 12.17
C SER A 348 -9.25 20.59 13.65
N LEU A 349 -10.10 19.64 14.06
CA LEU A 349 -10.54 19.50 15.45
C LEU A 349 -9.59 18.67 16.31
N LEU A 350 -8.82 17.75 15.71
CA LEU A 350 -7.80 16.95 16.41
C LEU A 350 -6.45 17.67 16.52
N PHE A 351 -6.20 18.65 15.66
CA PHE A 351 -5.02 19.52 15.68
C PHE A 351 -5.42 20.99 15.77
N PRO A 352 -5.82 21.48 16.96
CA PRO A 352 -6.05 22.91 17.13
C PRO A 352 -4.73 23.67 16.89
N GLN A 353 -4.83 24.75 16.11
CA GLN A 353 -3.80 25.71 15.67
C GLN A 353 -3.21 25.49 14.26
N GLY A 354 -3.73 26.25 13.27
CA GLY A 354 -2.83 27.00 12.38
C GLY A 354 -2.61 26.58 10.92
N ILE A 355 -3.62 26.09 10.18
CA ILE A 355 -3.58 26.15 8.70
C ILE A 355 -4.96 26.63 8.17
N PRO A 356 -5.05 27.80 7.51
CA PRO A 356 -6.29 28.23 6.87
C PRO A 356 -6.51 27.47 5.56
N ILE A 357 -7.43 26.50 5.57
CA ILE A 357 -7.95 25.90 4.33
C ILE A 357 -8.96 26.89 3.73
N ILE A 358 -8.57 27.58 2.66
CA ILE A 358 -9.49 28.41 1.87
C ILE A 358 -10.35 27.48 1.00
N MET A 359 -11.43 26.96 1.58
CA MET A 359 -12.49 26.30 0.83
C MET A 359 -13.39 27.36 0.17
N THR A 360 -13.19 27.59 -1.13
CA THR A 360 -14.08 28.46 -1.91
C THR A 360 -15.31 27.65 -2.36
N LEU A 361 -16.30 27.50 -1.48
CA LEU A 361 -17.59 26.92 -1.85
C LEU A 361 -18.34 27.82 -2.84
N ARG A 362 -18.36 27.43 -4.11
CA ARG A 362 -19.36 27.90 -5.08
C ARG A 362 -20.52 26.91 -5.12
N ILE A 363 -21.62 27.25 -4.46
CA ILE A 363 -22.89 26.53 -4.58
C ILE A 363 -23.65 27.11 -5.79
N PRO A 364 -24.07 26.31 -6.78
CA PRO A 364 -24.95 26.77 -7.84
C PRO A 364 -26.38 26.89 -7.30
N ALA A 365 -26.97 28.08 -7.36
CA ALA A 365 -28.34 28.32 -6.92
C ALA A 365 -29.32 28.20 -8.09
N THR A 366 -30.31 27.31 -7.98
CA THR A 366 -31.44 27.22 -8.90
C THR A 366 -32.78 27.14 -8.17
N TRP A 367 -33.50 28.27 -8.23
CA TRP A 367 -34.97 28.44 -8.21
C TRP A 367 -35.79 28.25 -6.92
N VAL A 368 -36.91 29.00 -6.90
CA VAL A 368 -38.07 28.98 -5.97
C VAL A 368 -37.88 29.71 -4.63
N PHE A 369 -38.68 30.72 -4.22
CA PHE A 369 -39.68 31.59 -4.90
C PHE A 369 -39.97 32.86 -4.04
N LEU A 370 -40.52 33.92 -4.64
CA LEU A 370 -41.22 35.12 -4.08
C LEU A 370 -40.95 35.61 -2.63
N GLY A 371 -40.55 36.88 -2.49
CA GLY A 371 -40.60 37.66 -1.24
C GLY A 371 -40.26 39.14 -1.44
N THR A 372 -41.28 39.99 -1.58
CA THR A 372 -41.16 41.45 -1.86
C THR A 372 -40.61 42.26 -0.68
N GLN A 373 -39.65 43.16 -0.91
CA GLN A 373 -39.90 44.61 -0.95
C GLN A 373 -38.64 45.43 -1.31
N GLU A 374 -38.86 46.58 -1.93
CA GLU A 374 -37.84 47.53 -2.37
C GLU A 374 -37.32 48.38 -1.20
N LEU A 375 -36.06 48.82 -1.28
CA LEU A 375 -35.66 50.20 -0.99
C LEU A 375 -34.26 50.45 -1.57
N THR A 376 -34.16 51.47 -2.44
CA THR A 376 -32.92 51.95 -3.06
C THR A 376 -32.60 53.37 -2.54
N PRO A 377 -31.55 54.07 -3.03
CA PRO A 377 -30.18 53.86 -2.60
C PRO A 377 -29.53 55.16 -2.06
N SER A 378 -28.30 55.09 -1.56
CA SER A 378 -27.46 56.30 -1.40
C SER A 378 -26.02 56.06 -1.86
N SER A 379 -25.39 57.12 -2.35
CA SER A 379 -24.24 57.07 -3.26
C SER A 379 -22.98 57.72 -2.69
N SER A 380 -21.83 57.07 -2.88
CA SER A 380 -20.48 57.63 -3.05
C SER A 380 -19.49 56.44 -3.06
N GLY A 381 -18.47 56.31 -3.91
CA GLY A 381 -17.98 57.20 -4.97
C GLY A 381 -16.58 57.73 -4.64
N TYR A 382 -15.51 57.05 -5.08
CA TYR A 382 -14.23 57.68 -5.45
C TYR A 382 -13.25 56.73 -6.21
N SER A 383 -12.33 57.33 -6.97
CA SER A 383 -11.36 56.73 -7.90
C SER A 383 -9.99 57.47 -7.81
N SER A 384 -8.87 57.15 -8.48
CA SER A 384 -8.46 56.09 -9.44
C SER A 384 -6.94 56.17 -9.71
N GLY A 385 -6.23 55.03 -9.82
CA GLY A 385 -4.85 54.96 -10.36
C GLY A 385 -4.21 53.58 -10.12
N ARG A 386 -3.61 52.84 -11.07
CA ARG A 386 -2.56 53.17 -12.09
C ARG A 386 -1.32 53.79 -11.44
N SER A 387 -0.06 53.43 -11.72
CA SER A 387 0.59 52.42 -12.59
C SER A 387 2.08 52.26 -12.12
N HIS A 388 3.05 51.54 -12.72
CA HIS A 388 3.24 50.90 -14.03
C HIS A 388 4.16 49.64 -13.90
N GLN A 389 4.86 49.21 -14.95
CA GLN A 389 5.83 48.08 -15.02
C GLN A 389 6.85 48.35 -16.19
N PRO A 390 7.80 47.46 -16.59
CA PRO A 390 9.23 47.40 -16.23
C PRO A 390 10.19 47.66 -17.44
N PRO A 391 11.11 46.77 -17.92
CA PRO A 391 12.39 46.23 -17.36
C PRO A 391 13.65 46.55 -18.24
N HIS A 392 14.86 46.08 -17.88
CA HIS A 392 15.77 45.21 -18.70
C HIS A 392 17.24 45.10 -18.15
N PRO A 393 18.06 44.08 -18.56
CA PRO A 393 19.28 43.66 -17.84
C PRO A 393 20.57 43.51 -18.70
N THR A 394 21.59 42.85 -18.13
CA THR A 394 22.80 42.18 -18.72
C THR A 394 24.11 42.95 -18.90
N CYS A 395 25.20 42.36 -18.38
CA CYS A 395 26.39 41.93 -19.16
C CYS A 395 27.38 41.11 -18.30
N SER A 396 28.00 40.10 -18.91
CA SER A 396 29.10 39.27 -18.37
C SER A 396 30.22 39.17 -19.45
N PRO A 397 31.38 38.51 -19.25
CA PRO A 397 32.68 39.11 -19.58
C PRO A 397 33.31 38.63 -20.92
N PRO A 398 34.44 39.22 -21.36
CA PRO A 398 35.12 38.82 -22.59
C PRO A 398 35.99 37.57 -22.44
N VAL A 399 36.20 36.90 -23.56
CA VAL A 399 37.10 35.75 -23.75
C VAL A 399 38.44 36.23 -24.31
N SER A 400 39.54 35.60 -23.89
CA SER A 400 40.73 35.47 -24.74
C SER A 400 41.42 34.12 -24.50
N SER A 401 41.87 33.52 -25.61
CA SER A 401 42.54 32.23 -25.70
C SER A 401 44.06 32.38 -25.71
N VAL A 402 44.79 31.28 -25.45
CA VAL A 402 45.83 30.68 -26.33
C VAL A 402 46.45 29.46 -25.62
N SER A 403 46.88 28.47 -26.43
CA SER A 403 47.63 27.23 -26.13
C SER A 403 46.97 26.21 -25.18
#